data_AF-A0A937B8S3-F1
#
_entry.id   AF-A0A937B8S3-F1
#
_cell.length_a   1.000
_cell.length_b   1.000
_cell.length_c   1.000
_cell.angle_alpha   90.00
_cell.angle_beta   90.00
_cell.angle_gamma   90.00
#
_symmetry.space_group_name_H-M   'P 1'
#
loop_
_entity.id
_entity.type
_entity.pdbx_description
1 polymer ?
#
loop_
_entity_poly.entity_id
_entity_poly.type
_entity_poly.pdbx_seq_one_letter_code
_entity_poly.pdbx_strand_id
1 'polypeptide(L)'
;MIGADGNPIENGILIQSNSSFTNDVTGSIEINRANLQWWSKSIAVISAAFTNSGSIQIGNLSLCSFGIHGEGASILNNNSSGTISINRITYQGLQLVHSGTTFNNSGLISTGSSHQVGESGIGLFENSMMTNASTGIIECNGGITSGLSTGLYVSDGSFTNNGIIRAGNISFINTGIRIGNSATEIGFFSNNGAIEIDRVPNTTFRSALNVEIGSTFVNEVTGSLKLGLMYDVIYGIYGGGTASNYGLIQTRYVTSGTVDYGQTVTNYAGGIIEVLAPGTLLIETAGTLHNHADALLKSQSGAFLRIKGVVNNYGLIDAQ
;
A
#
# COMPACT_ATOMS: atom_id res chain seq x y z
N MET A 1 -21.69 8.08 -17.69
CA MET A 1 -20.56 9.03 -17.63
C MET A 1 -21.04 10.28 -16.92
N ILE A 2 -20.38 10.66 -15.83
CA ILE A 2 -20.71 11.82 -14.99
C ILE A 2 -19.56 12.84 -15.09
N GLY A 3 -19.87 14.13 -15.22
CA GLY A 3 -18.88 15.21 -15.41
C GLY A 3 -18.33 15.35 -16.85
N ALA A 4 -19.11 14.91 -17.85
CA ALA A 4 -18.75 14.96 -19.27
C ALA A 4 -19.02 16.31 -19.95
N ASP A 5 -19.91 17.13 -19.38
CA ASP A 5 -20.38 18.40 -19.92
C ASP A 5 -19.39 19.56 -19.72
N GLY A 6 -18.24 19.29 -19.10
CA GLY A 6 -17.18 20.26 -18.86
C GLY A 6 -17.26 20.99 -17.53
N ASN A 7 -18.39 20.90 -16.82
CA ASN A 7 -18.58 21.57 -15.54
C ASN A 7 -18.02 20.71 -14.38
N PRO A 8 -17.34 21.34 -13.40
CA PRO A 8 -16.98 20.64 -12.18
C PRO A 8 -18.22 20.31 -11.35
N ILE A 9 -18.21 19.15 -10.70
CA ILE A 9 -19.28 18.69 -9.81
C ILE A 9 -18.76 18.50 -8.39
N GLU A 10 -19.65 18.65 -7.40
CA GLU A 10 -19.30 18.43 -5.99
C GLU A 10 -19.08 16.95 -5.69
N ASN A 11 -20.07 16.11 -6.02
CA ASN A 11 -19.97 14.67 -5.90
C ASN A 11 -20.49 14.02 -7.19
N GLY A 12 -19.85 12.93 -7.63
CA GLY A 12 -20.33 12.16 -8.78
C GLY A 12 -21.52 11.30 -8.41
N ILE A 13 -21.32 10.39 -7.44
CA ILE A 13 -22.36 9.54 -6.87
C ILE A 13 -22.32 9.69 -5.35
N LEU A 14 -23.47 9.98 -4.74
CA LEU A 14 -23.64 10.04 -3.28
C LEU A 14 -24.59 8.93 -2.82
N ILE A 15 -24.09 8.05 -1.95
CA ILE A 15 -24.81 6.92 -1.37
C ILE A 15 -24.79 7.12 0.14
N GLN A 16 -25.97 7.29 0.74
CA GLN A 16 -26.07 7.69 2.14
C GLN A 16 -27.29 7.11 2.85
N SER A 17 -27.33 7.22 4.18
CA SER A 17 -28.52 6.93 5.00
C SER A 17 -29.00 5.48 4.89
N ASN A 18 -28.09 4.52 5.08
CA ASN A 18 -28.34 3.08 4.99
C ASN A 18 -28.87 2.61 3.63
N SER A 19 -28.62 3.38 2.56
CA SER A 19 -28.92 2.94 1.20
C SER A 19 -27.86 1.97 0.67
N SER A 20 -28.18 1.30 -0.42
CA SER A 20 -27.27 0.41 -1.13
C SER A 20 -27.22 0.77 -2.61
N PHE A 21 -26.02 0.73 -3.19
CA PHE A 21 -25.82 0.86 -4.63
C PHE A 21 -25.03 -0.34 -5.16
N THR A 22 -25.44 -0.88 -6.31
CA THR A 22 -24.73 -1.97 -6.98
C THR A 22 -24.42 -1.61 -8.42
N ASN A 23 -23.15 -1.72 -8.81
CA ASN A 23 -22.70 -1.72 -10.19
C ASN A 23 -22.49 -3.17 -10.63
N ASP A 24 -23.44 -3.73 -11.39
CA ASP A 24 -23.39 -5.12 -11.84
C ASP A 24 -22.24 -5.39 -12.83
N VAL A 25 -22.01 -6.66 -13.17
CA VAL A 25 -20.87 -7.14 -13.99
C VAL A 25 -20.73 -6.40 -15.33
N THR A 26 -21.85 -6.06 -15.97
CA THR A 26 -21.86 -5.32 -17.25
C THR A 26 -21.93 -3.80 -17.04
N GLY A 27 -22.06 -3.35 -15.80
CA GLY A 27 -22.15 -1.96 -15.43
C GLY A 27 -20.82 -1.24 -15.65
N SER A 28 -20.91 0.01 -16.11
CA SER A 28 -19.76 0.87 -16.35
C SER A 28 -20.03 2.27 -15.78
N ILE A 29 -19.18 2.68 -14.84
CA ILE A 29 -19.23 3.99 -14.21
C ILE A 29 -17.97 4.73 -14.61
N GLU A 30 -18.15 5.90 -15.20
CA GLU A 30 -17.05 6.83 -15.47
C GLU A 30 -17.37 8.17 -14.84
N ILE A 31 -16.48 8.66 -13.98
CA ILE A 31 -16.62 9.93 -13.27
C ILE A 31 -15.37 10.76 -13.51
N ASN A 32 -15.59 12.00 -13.93
CA ASN A 32 -14.57 12.99 -14.23
C ASN A 32 -15.01 14.32 -13.61
N ARG A 33 -14.07 15.27 -13.41
CA ARG A 33 -14.36 16.62 -12.92
C ARG A 33 -15.10 16.69 -11.58
N ALA A 34 -14.96 15.70 -10.72
CA ALA A 34 -15.44 15.78 -9.34
C ALA A 34 -14.48 16.63 -8.50
N ASN A 35 -14.40 17.92 -8.82
CA ASN A 35 -13.41 18.86 -8.29
C ASN A 35 -13.97 20.27 -8.08
N LEU A 36 -15.28 20.41 -7.87
CA LEU A 36 -15.90 21.72 -7.59
C LEU A 36 -15.37 22.33 -6.29
N GLN A 37 -15.00 21.49 -5.33
CA GLN A 37 -14.41 21.87 -4.06
C GLN A 37 -13.23 20.94 -3.74
N TRP A 38 -12.38 21.39 -2.80
CA TRP A 38 -11.31 20.56 -2.26
C TRP A 38 -11.80 19.21 -1.70
N TRP A 39 -13.00 19.15 -1.11
CA TRP A 39 -13.58 17.93 -0.53
C TRP A 39 -14.54 17.17 -1.46
N SER A 40 -14.50 17.46 -2.76
CA SER A 40 -15.33 16.79 -3.76
C SER A 40 -14.98 15.31 -3.91
N LYS A 41 -16.00 14.44 -3.87
CA LYS A 41 -15.81 12.97 -3.93
C LYS A 41 -16.42 12.42 -5.20
N SER A 42 -15.64 11.68 -5.98
CA SER A 42 -16.20 11.06 -7.20
C SER A 42 -17.30 10.06 -6.83
N ILE A 43 -17.04 9.21 -5.83
CA ILE A 43 -18.06 8.37 -5.17
C ILE A 43 -17.96 8.59 -3.66
N ALA A 44 -19.06 9.01 -3.04
CA ALA A 44 -19.18 9.13 -1.59
C ALA A 44 -20.15 8.06 -1.05
N VAL A 45 -19.68 7.26 -0.09
CA VAL A 45 -20.45 6.24 0.62
C VAL A 45 -20.43 6.61 2.10
N ILE A 46 -21.57 7.00 2.65
CA ILE A 46 -21.70 7.55 4.01
C ILE A 46 -22.77 6.78 4.79
N SER A 47 -22.36 5.97 5.76
CA SER A 47 -23.24 5.03 6.47
C SER A 47 -24.12 4.24 5.51
N ALA A 48 -23.50 3.63 4.49
CA ALA A 48 -24.20 3.00 3.39
C ALA A 48 -23.40 1.82 2.79
N ALA A 49 -24.01 1.11 1.85
CA ALA A 49 -23.40 -0.02 1.15
C ALA A 49 -23.13 0.28 -0.33
N PHE A 50 -21.96 -0.12 -0.80
CA PHE A 50 -21.57 -0.02 -2.21
C PHE A 50 -20.96 -1.34 -2.69
N THR A 51 -21.48 -1.90 -3.77
CA THR A 51 -20.94 -3.13 -4.37
C THR A 51 -20.62 -2.90 -5.84
N ASN A 52 -19.37 -3.17 -6.22
CA ASN A 52 -18.93 -3.16 -7.60
C ASN A 52 -18.61 -4.57 -8.10
N SER A 53 -19.22 -4.95 -9.22
CA SER A 53 -18.86 -6.14 -10.01
C SER A 53 -18.48 -5.78 -11.45
N GLY A 54 -18.75 -4.55 -11.89
CA GLY A 54 -18.43 -4.04 -13.23
C GLY A 54 -17.17 -3.18 -13.27
N SER A 55 -17.16 -2.20 -14.18
CA SER A 55 -16.03 -1.28 -14.36
C SER A 55 -16.30 0.10 -13.77
N ILE A 56 -15.30 0.64 -13.07
CA ILE A 56 -15.28 2.00 -12.55
C ILE A 56 -14.01 2.68 -13.00
N GLN A 57 -14.15 3.84 -13.65
CA GLN A 57 -13.05 4.69 -14.07
C GLN A 57 -13.24 6.09 -13.51
N ILE A 58 -12.29 6.54 -12.71
CA ILE A 58 -12.31 7.87 -12.10
C ILE A 58 -11.10 8.67 -12.58
N GLY A 59 -11.35 9.88 -13.05
CA GLY A 59 -10.34 10.85 -13.48
C GLY A 59 -9.52 10.42 -14.71
N ASN A 60 -10.10 9.58 -15.57
CA ASN A 60 -9.44 9.13 -16.80
C ASN A 60 -9.39 10.23 -17.89
N LEU A 61 -10.26 11.23 -17.82
CA LEU A 61 -10.27 12.37 -18.75
C LEU A 61 -9.89 13.71 -18.10
N SER A 62 -10.10 13.87 -16.80
CA SER A 62 -9.84 15.13 -16.10
C SER A 62 -9.70 14.95 -14.59
N LEU A 63 -9.16 15.97 -13.93
CA LEU A 63 -8.88 15.95 -12.49
C LEU A 63 -10.15 15.74 -11.64
N CYS A 64 -10.03 14.94 -10.58
CA CYS A 64 -11.00 14.87 -9.48
C CYS A 64 -10.27 15.15 -8.15
N SER A 65 -10.97 15.61 -7.11
CA SER A 65 -10.36 15.89 -5.81
C SER A 65 -10.10 14.59 -5.03
N PHE A 66 -11.15 13.81 -4.77
CA PHE A 66 -11.09 12.46 -4.21
C PHE A 66 -11.70 11.44 -5.19
N GLY A 67 -11.19 10.21 -5.18
CA GLY A 67 -11.82 9.12 -5.94
C GLY A 67 -13.02 8.54 -5.20
N ILE A 68 -12.82 7.45 -4.47
CA ILE A 68 -13.86 6.80 -3.66
C ILE A 68 -13.65 7.14 -2.19
N HIS A 69 -14.69 7.60 -1.51
CA HIS A 69 -14.66 7.95 -0.09
C HIS A 69 -15.71 7.15 0.68
N GLY A 70 -15.27 6.30 1.59
CA GLY A 70 -16.11 5.56 2.52
C GLY A 70 -16.05 6.16 3.93
N GLU A 71 -17.20 6.34 4.56
CA GLU A 71 -17.29 6.97 5.88
C GLU A 71 -18.47 6.45 6.71
N GLY A 72 -18.35 6.52 8.03
CA GLY A 72 -19.49 6.40 8.94
C GLY A 72 -20.06 4.99 8.99
N ALA A 73 -19.21 3.97 9.15
CA ALA A 73 -19.60 2.57 9.11
C ALA A 73 -20.14 2.09 7.75
N SER A 74 -19.58 2.62 6.66
CA SER A 74 -19.92 2.16 5.30
C SER A 74 -19.29 0.81 4.97
N ILE A 75 -19.97 0.04 4.12
CA ILE A 75 -19.48 -1.25 3.62
C ILE A 75 -19.29 -1.15 2.11
N LEU A 76 -18.05 -1.26 1.66
CA LEU A 76 -17.68 -1.19 0.26
C LEU A 76 -17.13 -2.55 -0.21
N ASN A 77 -17.58 -3.03 -1.35
CA ASN A 77 -17.13 -4.29 -1.91
C ASN A 77 -16.74 -4.10 -3.37
N ASN A 78 -15.57 -4.62 -3.75
CA ASN A 78 -15.18 -4.82 -5.13
C ASN A 78 -15.08 -6.32 -5.38
N ASN A 79 -16.08 -6.90 -6.03
CA ASN A 79 -16.16 -8.32 -6.31
C ASN A 79 -15.07 -8.75 -7.32
N SER A 80 -14.89 -10.06 -7.50
CA SER A 80 -13.79 -10.61 -8.32
C SER A 80 -13.77 -10.17 -9.78
N SER A 81 -14.93 -9.89 -10.37
CA SER A 81 -15.04 -9.30 -11.72
C SER A 81 -14.88 -7.77 -11.74
N GLY A 82 -14.96 -7.14 -10.57
CA GLY A 82 -14.95 -5.70 -10.41
C GLY A 82 -13.59 -5.09 -10.70
N THR A 83 -13.59 -4.01 -11.47
CA THR A 83 -12.39 -3.21 -11.76
C THR A 83 -12.61 -1.78 -11.32
N ILE A 84 -11.64 -1.22 -10.61
CA ILE A 84 -11.64 0.17 -10.15
C ILE A 84 -10.32 0.80 -10.60
N SER A 85 -10.38 1.76 -11.51
CA SER A 85 -9.22 2.54 -11.94
C SER A 85 -9.39 4.00 -11.53
N ILE A 86 -8.42 4.52 -10.78
CA ILE A 86 -8.48 5.87 -10.22
C ILE A 86 -7.21 6.62 -10.60
N ASN A 87 -7.35 7.69 -11.38
CA ASN A 87 -6.24 8.49 -11.89
C ASN A 87 -6.57 9.97 -11.79
N ARG A 88 -5.57 10.85 -11.92
CA ARG A 88 -5.72 12.32 -11.84
C ARG A 88 -6.51 12.75 -10.61
N ILE A 89 -6.03 12.34 -9.45
CA ILE A 89 -6.63 12.69 -8.16
C ILE A 89 -5.72 13.67 -7.42
N THR A 90 -6.29 14.72 -6.82
CA THR A 90 -5.53 15.70 -6.05
C THR A 90 -5.18 15.24 -4.64
N TYR A 91 -6.07 14.48 -3.98
CA TYR A 91 -5.89 13.98 -2.62
C TYR A 91 -5.76 12.45 -2.61
N GLN A 92 -6.72 11.71 -2.05
CA GLN A 92 -6.67 10.25 -1.96
C GLN A 92 -7.52 9.59 -3.06
N GLY A 93 -6.96 8.55 -3.68
CA GLY A 93 -7.65 7.75 -4.68
C GLY A 93 -8.84 7.00 -4.07
N LEU A 94 -8.58 6.21 -3.03
CA LEU A 94 -9.59 5.56 -2.21
C LEU A 94 -9.32 5.92 -0.75
N GLN A 95 -10.30 6.52 -0.07
CA GLN A 95 -10.20 6.85 1.35
C GLN A 95 -11.28 6.12 2.15
N LEU A 96 -10.89 5.50 3.26
CA LEU A 96 -11.80 4.98 4.28
C LEU A 96 -11.56 5.71 5.59
N VAL A 97 -12.63 6.18 6.23
CA VAL A 97 -12.57 6.95 7.48
C VAL A 97 -13.64 6.45 8.45
N HIS A 98 -13.35 6.59 9.74
CA HIS A 98 -14.15 6.18 10.89
C HIS A 98 -14.26 4.66 11.10
N SER A 99 -14.41 4.30 12.38
CA SER A 99 -14.60 2.93 12.82
C SER A 99 -15.84 2.31 12.17
N GLY A 100 -15.73 1.03 11.81
CA GLY A 100 -16.77 0.27 11.14
C GLY A 100 -16.82 0.48 9.62
N THR A 101 -16.12 1.48 9.07
CA THR A 101 -16.00 1.60 7.61
C THR A 101 -15.09 0.50 7.08
N THR A 102 -15.59 -0.31 6.16
CA THR A 102 -14.89 -1.47 5.62
C THR A 102 -14.85 -1.48 4.10
N PHE A 103 -13.72 -1.94 3.54
CA PHE A 103 -13.61 -2.26 2.12
C PHE A 103 -13.10 -3.69 1.91
N ASN A 104 -13.86 -4.50 1.17
CA ASN A 104 -13.45 -5.85 0.76
C ASN A 104 -13.13 -5.85 -0.73
N ASN A 105 -11.87 -6.06 -1.08
CA ASN A 105 -11.43 -6.18 -2.46
C ASN A 105 -11.19 -7.65 -2.83
N SER A 106 -11.93 -8.16 -3.80
CA SER A 106 -11.68 -9.45 -4.47
C SER A 106 -11.32 -9.29 -5.95
N GLY A 107 -11.50 -8.10 -6.52
CA GLY A 107 -11.18 -7.76 -7.91
C GLY A 107 -9.91 -6.91 -8.04
N LEU A 108 -9.86 -6.07 -9.08
CA LEU A 108 -8.74 -5.17 -9.36
C LEU A 108 -9.02 -3.74 -8.85
N ILE A 109 -8.09 -3.20 -8.08
CA ILE A 109 -7.97 -1.76 -7.80
C ILE A 109 -6.64 -1.29 -8.38
N SER A 110 -6.67 -0.27 -9.23
CA SER A 110 -5.47 0.31 -9.85
C SER A 110 -5.52 1.83 -9.68
N THR A 111 -4.60 2.38 -8.89
CA THR A 111 -4.49 3.81 -8.64
C THR A 111 -3.25 4.35 -9.31
N GLY A 112 -3.39 5.45 -10.03
CA GLY A 112 -2.33 6.23 -10.65
C GLY A 112 -1.44 5.51 -11.67
N SER A 113 -1.97 4.45 -12.27
CA SER A 113 -1.30 3.67 -13.32
C SER A 113 -1.19 4.40 -14.66
N SER A 114 -2.10 5.34 -14.96
CA SER A 114 -2.03 6.16 -16.17
C SER A 114 -1.65 7.62 -15.89
N HIS A 115 -2.11 8.17 -14.76
CA HIS A 115 -1.83 9.54 -14.35
C HIS A 115 -1.80 9.65 -12.84
N GLN A 116 -1.07 10.62 -12.33
CA GLN A 116 -0.80 10.77 -10.90
C GLN A 116 -2.06 10.80 -10.02
N VAL A 117 -1.89 10.24 -8.82
CA VAL A 117 -2.77 10.39 -7.66
C VAL A 117 -1.96 11.14 -6.60
N GLY A 118 -2.61 12.03 -5.86
CA GLY A 118 -1.99 12.98 -4.94
C GLY A 118 -1.30 12.35 -3.75
N GLU A 119 -1.91 12.47 -2.57
CA GLU A 119 -1.27 12.04 -1.31
C GLU A 119 -1.16 10.53 -1.21
N SER A 120 -2.25 9.82 -1.50
CA SER A 120 -2.19 8.36 -1.51
C SER A 120 -3.11 7.70 -2.52
N GLY A 121 -2.67 6.56 -3.06
CA GLY A 121 -3.54 5.68 -3.86
C GLY A 121 -4.71 5.19 -3.02
N ILE A 122 -4.40 4.58 -1.88
CA ILE A 122 -5.36 4.06 -0.90
C ILE A 122 -4.98 4.58 0.49
N GLY A 123 -5.93 5.15 1.22
CA GLY A 123 -5.75 5.67 2.58
C GLY A 123 -6.80 5.12 3.55
N LEU A 124 -6.35 4.57 4.68
CA LEU A 124 -7.20 4.09 5.77
C LEU A 124 -6.96 4.96 7.01
N PHE A 125 -8.04 5.51 7.55
CA PHE A 125 -8.02 6.43 8.67
C PHE A 125 -9.04 6.07 9.75
N GLU A 126 -8.78 6.51 10.98
CA GLU A 126 -9.71 6.52 12.11
C GLU A 126 -10.39 5.19 12.40
N ASN A 127 -9.60 4.13 12.54
CA ASN A 127 -9.98 2.75 12.78
C ASN A 127 -10.83 2.10 11.66
N SER A 128 -10.69 2.57 10.43
CA SER A 128 -11.25 1.89 9.26
C SER A 128 -10.45 0.63 8.89
N MET A 129 -11.07 -0.26 8.10
CA MET A 129 -10.50 -1.56 7.77
C MET A 129 -10.58 -1.87 6.27
N MET A 130 -9.53 -2.49 5.73
CA MET A 130 -9.55 -3.02 4.37
C MET A 130 -9.00 -4.44 4.32
N THR A 131 -9.70 -5.30 3.56
CA THR A 131 -9.24 -6.65 3.24
C THR A 131 -9.05 -6.78 1.74
N ASN A 132 -7.84 -7.11 1.31
CA ASN A 132 -7.57 -7.60 -0.04
C ASN A 132 -7.64 -9.13 -0.02
N ALA A 133 -8.72 -9.71 -0.55
CA ALA A 133 -8.93 -11.15 -0.61
C ALA A 133 -7.88 -11.84 -1.51
N SER A 134 -7.84 -13.16 -1.48
CA SER A 134 -6.82 -13.95 -2.20
C SER A 134 -6.83 -13.76 -3.72
N THR A 135 -7.99 -13.45 -4.30
CA THR A 135 -8.11 -13.09 -5.74
C THR A 135 -7.89 -11.60 -6.00
N GLY A 136 -7.87 -10.78 -4.96
CA GLY A 136 -7.78 -9.34 -5.04
C GLY A 136 -6.39 -8.88 -5.49
N ILE A 137 -6.38 -7.92 -6.40
CA ILE A 137 -5.18 -7.27 -6.91
C ILE A 137 -5.27 -5.78 -6.62
N ILE A 138 -4.24 -5.23 -6.02
CA ILE A 138 -4.07 -3.80 -5.80
C ILE A 138 -2.79 -3.36 -6.49
N GLU A 139 -2.90 -2.33 -7.32
CA GLU A 139 -1.77 -1.70 -7.99
C GLU A 139 -1.74 -0.22 -7.64
N CYS A 140 -0.70 0.20 -6.95
CA CYS A 140 -0.50 1.59 -6.56
C CYS A 140 0.69 2.18 -7.30
N ASN A 141 0.39 3.05 -8.25
CA ASN A 141 1.35 3.79 -9.05
C ASN A 141 1.04 5.28 -8.87
N GLY A 142 2.05 6.14 -8.90
CA GLY A 142 1.82 7.52 -8.48
C GLY A 142 3.04 8.39 -8.69
N GLY A 143 3.21 8.84 -9.94
CA GLY A 143 4.34 9.66 -10.36
C GLY A 143 4.64 10.84 -9.41
N ILE A 144 5.91 11.20 -9.33
CA ILE A 144 6.46 12.18 -8.39
C ILE A 144 5.93 13.58 -8.71
N THR A 145 4.98 14.11 -7.94
CA THR A 145 4.63 15.56 -8.02
C THR A 145 4.77 16.32 -6.72
N SER A 146 4.73 15.64 -5.58
CA SER A 146 4.96 16.25 -4.25
C SER A 146 5.56 15.20 -3.32
N GLY A 147 6.24 15.63 -2.27
CA GLY A 147 6.99 14.74 -1.36
C GLY A 147 6.19 13.65 -0.65
N LEU A 148 4.86 13.59 -0.83
CA LEU A 148 3.96 12.75 -0.03
C LEU A 148 3.32 11.56 -0.79
N SER A 149 3.56 11.37 -2.09
CA SER A 149 2.92 10.31 -2.90
C SER A 149 3.17 8.90 -2.34
N THR A 150 2.14 8.34 -1.70
CA THR A 150 2.18 7.02 -1.06
C THR A 150 1.25 6.05 -1.78
N GLY A 151 1.66 4.81 -2.00
CA GLY A 151 0.80 3.84 -2.67
C GLY A 151 -0.38 3.46 -1.80
N LEU A 152 -0.07 2.94 -0.62
CA LEU A 152 -1.03 2.54 0.40
C LEU A 152 -0.62 3.12 1.74
N TYR A 153 -1.54 3.85 2.37
CA TYR A 153 -1.33 4.52 3.64
C TYR A 153 -2.33 4.03 4.68
N VAL A 154 -1.84 3.42 5.76
CA VAL A 154 -2.65 2.94 6.89
C VAL A 154 -2.36 3.81 8.10
N SER A 155 -3.15 4.85 8.33
CA SER A 155 -2.95 5.82 9.42
C SER A 155 -4.07 5.69 10.44
N ASP A 156 -3.83 5.03 11.58
CA ASP A 156 -4.93 4.67 12.51
C ASP A 156 -5.98 3.80 11.81
N GLY A 157 -5.58 2.60 11.37
CA GLY A 157 -6.45 1.69 10.62
C GLY A 157 -5.84 0.30 10.52
N SER A 158 -6.57 -0.64 9.90
CA SER A 158 -6.07 -2.00 9.70
C SER A 158 -6.21 -2.49 8.26
N PHE A 159 -5.15 -3.10 7.75
CA PHE A 159 -5.12 -3.69 6.43
C PHE A 159 -4.74 -5.17 6.52
N THR A 160 -5.53 -6.03 5.86
CA THR A 160 -5.21 -7.45 5.68
C THR A 160 -5.02 -7.75 4.19
N ASN A 161 -3.82 -8.15 3.80
CA ASN A 161 -3.54 -8.62 2.44
C ASN A 161 -3.51 -10.14 2.37
N ASN A 162 -4.40 -10.74 1.59
CA ASN A 162 -4.37 -12.16 1.22
C ASN A 162 -4.08 -12.36 -0.28
N GLY A 163 -4.16 -11.30 -1.08
CA GLY A 163 -3.97 -11.31 -2.53
C GLY A 163 -2.63 -10.71 -2.96
N ILE A 164 -2.66 -9.94 -4.04
CA ILE A 164 -1.46 -9.31 -4.61
C ILE A 164 -1.52 -7.80 -4.42
N ILE A 165 -0.44 -7.21 -3.93
CA ILE A 165 -0.20 -5.76 -3.93
C ILE A 165 1.06 -5.49 -4.74
N ARG A 166 0.96 -4.54 -5.67
CA ARG A 166 2.11 -4.02 -6.40
C ARG A 166 2.18 -2.51 -6.23
N ALA A 167 3.35 -2.00 -5.87
CA ALA A 167 3.59 -0.57 -5.79
C ALA A 167 4.81 -0.18 -6.61
N GLY A 168 4.68 0.89 -7.39
CA GLY A 168 5.73 1.36 -8.29
C GLY A 168 6.10 0.40 -9.43
N ASN A 169 5.24 -0.59 -9.70
CA ASN A 169 5.44 -1.58 -10.75
C ASN A 169 5.23 -1.01 -12.17
N ILE A 170 4.65 0.19 -12.31
CA ILE A 170 4.49 0.90 -13.59
C ILE A 170 5.25 2.23 -13.60
N SER A 171 5.14 3.03 -12.54
CA SER A 171 5.76 4.37 -12.45
C SER A 171 6.43 4.58 -11.10
N PHE A 172 7.26 5.62 -10.96
CA PHE A 172 7.89 5.93 -9.68
C PHE A 172 6.85 6.26 -8.60
N ILE A 173 7.15 5.89 -7.37
CA ILE A 173 6.36 6.22 -6.18
C ILE A 173 7.26 6.68 -5.04
N ASN A 174 6.82 7.57 -4.14
CA ASN A 174 7.68 8.01 -3.04
C ASN A 174 7.74 6.97 -1.93
N THR A 175 6.58 6.47 -1.52
CA THR A 175 6.48 5.39 -0.54
C THR A 175 5.54 4.32 -1.05
N GLY A 176 5.97 3.05 -1.07
CA GLY A 176 5.09 1.96 -1.50
C GLY A 176 3.94 1.77 -0.52
N ILE A 177 4.29 1.43 0.71
CA ILE A 177 3.37 1.25 1.84
C ILE A 177 3.86 2.09 3.02
N ARG A 178 2.97 2.89 3.60
CA ARG A 178 3.20 3.61 4.87
C ARG A 178 2.21 3.15 5.92
N ILE A 179 2.69 2.83 7.11
CA ILE A 179 1.89 2.34 8.23
C ILE A 179 2.15 3.25 9.42
N GLY A 180 1.10 3.94 9.84
CA GLY A 180 1.10 5.01 10.81
C GLY A 180 1.65 6.32 10.26
N ASN A 181 1.52 7.36 11.07
CA ASN A 181 2.02 8.70 10.77
C ASN A 181 2.82 9.32 11.92
N SER A 182 2.40 8.98 13.14
CA SER A 182 2.89 9.52 14.39
C SER A 182 2.69 8.48 15.49
N ALA A 183 3.23 8.74 16.69
CA ALA A 183 3.06 7.84 17.83
C ALA A 183 1.60 7.66 18.30
N THR A 184 0.67 8.47 17.79
CA THR A 184 -0.76 8.43 18.12
C THR A 184 -1.63 7.97 16.96
N GLU A 185 -1.12 8.00 15.73
CA GLU A 185 -1.82 7.56 14.53
C GLU A 185 -1.18 6.25 14.06
N ILE A 186 -1.59 5.15 14.71
CA ILE A 186 -0.93 3.85 14.64
C ILE A 186 -1.64 2.93 13.64
N GLY A 187 -0.92 2.45 12.63
CA GLY A 187 -1.47 1.49 11.67
C GLY A 187 -1.14 0.03 12.01
N PHE A 188 -2.00 -0.88 11.57
CA PHE A 188 -1.75 -2.31 11.54
C PHE A 188 -1.85 -2.86 10.12
N PHE A 189 -0.84 -3.63 9.70
CA PHE A 189 -0.83 -4.29 8.40
C PHE A 189 -0.41 -5.75 8.56
N SER A 190 -1.26 -6.69 8.14
CA SER A 190 -0.94 -8.12 8.04
C SER A 190 -0.91 -8.55 6.57
N ASN A 191 0.15 -9.26 6.18
CA ASN A 191 0.37 -9.77 4.84
C ASN A 191 0.46 -11.30 4.83
N ASN A 192 -0.60 -11.95 4.33
CA ASN A 192 -0.65 -13.38 4.00
C ASN A 192 -0.43 -13.64 2.49
N GLY A 193 -0.46 -12.60 1.67
CA GLY A 193 -0.34 -12.68 0.21
C GLY A 193 1.03 -12.22 -0.30
N ALA A 194 1.05 -11.65 -1.51
CA ALA A 194 2.26 -11.13 -2.14
C ALA A 194 2.27 -9.60 -2.18
N ILE A 195 3.40 -9.00 -1.79
CA ILE A 195 3.69 -7.58 -1.92
C ILE A 195 4.95 -7.42 -2.76
N GLU A 196 4.86 -6.65 -3.84
CA GLU A 196 5.97 -6.30 -4.72
C GLU A 196 6.10 -4.77 -4.79
N ILE A 197 7.25 -4.24 -4.38
CA ILE A 197 7.50 -2.80 -4.38
C ILE A 197 8.81 -2.51 -5.11
N ASP A 198 8.69 -1.71 -6.16
CA ASP A 198 9.78 -1.30 -7.05
C ASP A 198 9.73 0.21 -7.30
N ARG A 199 10.75 0.76 -7.97
CA ARG A 199 10.82 2.16 -8.42
C ARG A 199 10.52 3.17 -7.31
N VAL A 200 11.18 3.01 -6.18
CA VAL A 200 11.19 4.00 -5.11
C VAL A 200 12.47 4.82 -5.26
N PRO A 201 12.41 6.03 -5.85
CA PRO A 201 13.57 6.72 -6.37
C PRO A 201 14.45 7.28 -5.26
N ASN A 202 15.74 7.47 -5.59
CA ASN A 202 16.76 7.99 -4.70
C ASN A 202 16.62 9.50 -4.46
N THR A 203 15.64 9.89 -3.66
CA THR A 203 15.51 11.25 -3.12
C THR A 203 15.07 11.14 -1.65
N THR A 204 15.24 12.22 -0.88
CA THR A 204 15.14 12.22 0.58
C THR A 204 13.82 11.59 1.12
N PHE A 205 13.95 10.70 2.11
CA PHE A 205 12.86 10.10 2.92
C PHE A 205 11.80 9.28 2.15
N ARG A 206 12.23 8.42 1.24
CA ARG A 206 11.37 7.54 0.42
C ARG A 206 11.61 6.09 0.74
N SER A 207 10.59 5.24 0.83
CA SER A 207 10.84 3.83 1.21
C SER A 207 9.86 2.88 0.54
N ALA A 208 10.24 1.63 0.38
CA ALA A 208 9.27 0.65 -0.06
C ALA A 208 8.22 0.40 1.03
N LEU A 209 8.67 0.14 2.26
CA LEU A 209 7.83 -0.02 3.44
C LEU A 209 8.28 0.95 4.54
N ASN A 210 7.42 1.88 4.93
CA ASN A 210 7.59 2.72 6.11
C ASN A 210 6.66 2.24 7.23
N VAL A 211 7.23 1.82 8.36
CA VAL A 211 6.50 1.48 9.59
C VAL A 211 6.84 2.49 10.66
N GLU A 212 5.92 3.42 10.93
CA GLU A 212 6.12 4.48 11.92
C GLU A 212 6.07 3.92 13.36
N ILE A 213 6.58 4.71 14.30
CA ILE A 213 6.64 4.31 15.72
C ILE A 213 5.25 3.91 16.26
N GLY A 214 5.20 2.82 17.02
CA GLY A 214 3.96 2.22 17.53
C GLY A 214 3.19 1.39 16.50
N SER A 215 3.46 1.55 15.21
CA SER A 215 2.81 0.78 14.13
C SER A 215 3.44 -0.58 13.90
N THR A 216 2.64 -1.47 13.32
CA THR A 216 3.01 -2.87 13.14
C THR A 216 2.77 -3.34 11.72
N PHE A 217 3.80 -3.94 11.14
CA PHE A 217 3.72 -4.76 9.94
C PHE A 217 4.00 -6.22 10.31
N VAL A 218 3.16 -7.14 9.83
CA VAL A 218 3.36 -8.58 9.96
C VAL A 218 3.34 -9.21 8.57
N ASN A 219 4.47 -9.78 8.15
CA ASN A 219 4.53 -10.70 7.03
C ASN A 219 4.31 -12.11 7.55
N GLU A 220 3.11 -12.64 7.32
CA GLU A 220 2.65 -13.93 7.82
C GLU A 220 3.36 -15.09 7.12
N VAL A 221 3.15 -16.32 7.59
CA VAL A 221 3.85 -17.52 7.09
C VAL A 221 3.75 -17.71 5.58
N THR A 222 2.57 -17.42 5.00
CA THR A 222 2.36 -17.49 3.54
C THR A 222 2.71 -16.19 2.82
N GLY A 223 2.99 -15.13 3.57
CA GLY A 223 3.28 -13.80 3.07
C GLY A 223 4.63 -13.73 2.39
N SER A 224 4.68 -13.01 1.27
CA SER A 224 5.93 -12.57 0.64
C SER A 224 5.99 -11.06 0.51
N LEU A 225 7.11 -10.46 0.91
CA LEU A 225 7.46 -9.06 0.70
C LEU A 225 8.71 -8.98 -0.19
N LYS A 226 8.57 -8.38 -1.36
CA LYS A 226 9.63 -8.30 -2.37
C LYS A 226 9.98 -6.84 -2.63
N LEU A 227 11.23 -6.48 -2.38
CA LEU A 227 11.72 -5.10 -2.40
C LEU A 227 12.80 -4.93 -3.46
N GLY A 228 12.48 -4.11 -4.47
CA GLY A 228 13.41 -3.73 -5.53
C GLY A 228 13.94 -4.91 -6.32
N LEU A 229 13.07 -5.85 -6.72
CA LEU A 229 13.51 -7.03 -7.47
C LEU A 229 13.75 -6.74 -8.94
N MET A 230 13.01 -5.76 -9.49
CA MET A 230 13.11 -5.34 -10.89
C MET A 230 13.75 -3.96 -11.03
N TYR A 231 13.51 -3.05 -10.09
CA TYR A 231 14.02 -1.68 -10.14
C TYR A 231 14.45 -1.19 -8.76
N ASP A 232 15.26 -0.13 -8.76
CA ASP A 232 15.82 0.42 -7.54
C ASP A 232 14.75 0.85 -6.54
N VAL A 233 15.06 0.57 -5.28
CA VAL A 233 14.41 1.09 -4.08
C VAL A 233 15.47 1.76 -3.23
N ILE A 234 15.25 3.01 -2.80
CA ILE A 234 16.23 3.70 -1.96
C ILE A 234 16.31 3.09 -0.55
N TYR A 235 15.20 3.05 0.18
CA TYR A 235 15.10 2.40 1.48
C TYR A 235 14.09 1.24 1.43
N GLY A 236 14.48 0.08 1.95
CA GLY A 236 13.66 -1.13 1.97
C GLY A 236 12.55 -1.04 3.02
N ILE A 237 12.91 -1.33 4.27
CA ILE A 237 12.07 -1.24 5.46
C ILE A 237 12.62 -0.10 6.34
N TYR A 238 11.80 0.90 6.57
CA TYR A 238 12.16 2.18 7.15
C TYR A 238 11.18 2.57 8.26
N GLY A 239 11.61 3.42 9.18
CA GLY A 239 10.76 3.98 10.24
C GLY A 239 11.21 3.56 11.64
N GLY A 240 10.33 3.67 12.63
CA GLY A 240 10.60 3.35 14.03
C GLY A 240 9.66 2.31 14.64
N GLY A 241 8.83 1.68 13.82
CA GLY A 241 7.84 0.69 14.21
C GLY A 241 8.40 -0.73 14.25
N THR A 242 7.50 -1.71 14.30
CA THR A 242 7.85 -3.13 14.33
C THR A 242 7.48 -3.82 13.03
N ALA A 243 8.44 -4.50 12.41
CA ALA A 243 8.20 -5.40 11.28
C ALA A 243 8.52 -6.84 11.70
N SER A 244 7.50 -7.68 11.69
CA SER A 244 7.63 -9.12 12.01
C SER A 244 7.56 -9.94 10.72
N ASN A 245 8.47 -10.88 10.57
CA ASN A 245 8.49 -11.80 9.44
C ASN A 245 8.39 -13.25 9.89
N TYR A 246 7.37 -13.94 9.40
CA TYR A 246 7.17 -15.39 9.49
C TYR A 246 7.23 -16.06 8.11
N GLY A 247 7.12 -15.29 7.03
CA GLY A 247 7.18 -15.75 5.64
C GLY A 247 8.47 -15.35 4.95
N LEU A 248 8.36 -14.87 3.71
CA LEU A 248 9.49 -14.51 2.85
C LEU A 248 9.67 -13.00 2.71
N ILE A 249 10.85 -12.48 3.04
CA ILE A 249 11.32 -11.16 2.60
C ILE A 249 12.41 -11.36 1.56
N GLN A 250 12.27 -10.76 0.39
CA GLN A 250 13.29 -10.79 -0.67
C GLN A 250 13.72 -9.38 -1.04
N THR A 251 15.03 -9.18 -1.19
CA THR A 251 15.60 -7.89 -1.62
C THR A 251 16.64 -8.08 -2.71
N ARG A 252 16.78 -7.08 -3.59
CA ARG A 252 17.88 -7.03 -4.58
C ARG A 252 18.44 -5.62 -4.71
N TYR A 253 17.74 -4.72 -5.38
CA TYR A 253 18.21 -3.38 -5.72
C TYR A 253 17.83 -2.34 -4.64
N VAL A 254 18.15 -2.63 -3.37
CA VAL A 254 17.98 -1.68 -2.27
C VAL A 254 19.28 -0.91 -2.05
N THR A 255 19.27 0.41 -2.25
CA THR A 255 20.52 1.16 -2.51
C THR A 255 21.07 1.94 -1.31
N SER A 256 20.23 2.43 -0.38
CA SER A 256 20.67 3.25 0.75
C SER A 256 20.53 2.57 2.11
N GLY A 257 19.52 1.71 2.29
CA GLY A 257 19.34 0.95 3.52
C GLY A 257 18.19 -0.03 3.42
N THR A 258 18.41 -1.30 3.76
CA THR A 258 17.34 -2.29 3.81
C THR A 258 16.57 -2.23 5.13
N VAL A 259 17.26 -1.98 6.24
CA VAL A 259 16.66 -1.74 7.56
C VAL A 259 17.32 -0.49 8.14
N ASP A 260 16.54 0.55 8.39
CA ASP A 260 17.06 1.88 8.76
C ASP A 260 16.09 2.69 9.65
N TYR A 261 16.59 3.82 10.19
CA TYR A 261 15.84 4.88 10.89
C TYR A 261 15.18 4.50 12.22
N GLY A 262 15.75 3.54 12.96
CA GLY A 262 15.18 3.04 14.21
C GLY A 262 14.34 1.78 14.01
N GLN A 263 14.22 1.31 12.77
CA GLN A 263 13.37 0.18 12.44
C GLN A 263 13.90 -1.10 13.10
N THR A 264 12.98 -1.85 13.70
CA THR A 264 13.24 -3.21 14.15
C THR A 264 12.55 -4.20 13.20
N VAL A 265 13.35 -5.09 12.61
CA VAL A 265 12.87 -6.24 11.85
C VAL A 265 13.16 -7.50 12.66
N THR A 266 12.12 -8.29 12.94
CA THR A 266 12.27 -9.59 13.60
C THR A 266 11.88 -10.69 12.64
N ASN A 267 12.85 -11.51 12.25
CA ASN A 267 12.67 -12.74 11.51
C ASN A 267 12.44 -13.88 12.50
N TYR A 268 11.23 -14.43 12.52
CA TYR A 268 10.81 -15.50 13.42
C TYR A 268 11.03 -16.88 12.79
N ALA A 269 10.83 -17.93 13.59
CA ALA A 269 10.98 -19.32 13.16
C ALA A 269 10.19 -19.61 11.87
N GLY A 270 10.86 -20.25 10.89
CA GLY A 270 10.32 -20.52 9.56
C GLY A 270 10.41 -19.34 8.58
N GLY A 271 10.66 -18.12 9.07
CA GLY A 271 10.82 -16.93 8.25
C GLY A 271 12.16 -16.91 7.50
N ILE A 272 12.13 -16.41 6.27
CA ILE A 272 13.28 -16.29 5.38
C ILE A 272 13.47 -14.82 4.99
N ILE A 273 14.68 -14.31 5.17
CA ILE A 273 15.14 -13.08 4.53
C ILE A 273 16.20 -13.47 3.50
N GLU A 274 15.90 -13.28 2.22
CA GLU A 274 16.78 -13.63 1.11
C GLU A 274 17.24 -12.40 0.33
N VAL A 275 18.56 -12.30 0.14
CA VAL A 275 19.19 -11.29 -0.73
C VAL A 275 19.53 -11.93 -2.06
N LEU A 276 18.89 -11.46 -3.12
CA LEU A 276 19.17 -11.90 -4.48
C LEU A 276 20.36 -11.13 -5.04
N ALA A 277 21.17 -11.80 -5.87
CA ALA A 277 22.26 -11.14 -6.58
C ALA A 277 21.74 -10.31 -7.78
N PRO A 278 22.41 -9.21 -8.15
CA PRO A 278 23.43 -8.50 -7.39
C PRO A 278 22.77 -7.56 -6.37
N GLY A 279 22.76 -7.93 -5.10
CA GLY A 279 22.02 -7.19 -4.07
C GLY A 279 22.79 -7.11 -2.76
N THR A 280 22.36 -6.21 -1.89
CA THR A 280 22.93 -6.08 -0.54
C THR A 280 21.81 -5.97 0.48
N LEU A 281 21.84 -6.82 1.51
CA LEU A 281 21.11 -6.57 2.75
C LEU A 281 21.93 -5.60 3.59
N LEU A 282 21.46 -4.36 3.66
CA LEU A 282 22.13 -3.28 4.36
C LEU A 282 21.37 -2.92 5.63
N ILE A 283 21.95 -3.25 6.78
CA ILE A 283 21.44 -2.83 8.09
C ILE A 283 22.18 -1.56 8.49
N GLU A 284 21.52 -0.41 8.39
CA GLU A 284 22.11 0.90 8.72
C GLU A 284 22.28 1.10 10.23
N THR A 285 23.03 2.12 10.65
CA THR A 285 23.42 2.35 12.07
C THR A 285 22.23 2.37 13.04
N ALA A 286 21.09 2.90 12.60
CA ALA A 286 19.87 2.97 13.41
C ALA A 286 18.94 1.75 13.22
N GLY A 287 19.28 0.80 12.34
CA GLY A 287 18.49 -0.40 12.09
C GLY A 287 18.86 -1.55 13.02
N THR A 288 17.86 -2.35 13.38
CA THR A 288 18.03 -3.59 14.15
C THR A 288 17.37 -4.76 13.42
N LEU A 289 18.13 -5.86 13.25
CA LEU A 289 17.63 -7.13 12.75
C LEU A 289 17.78 -8.22 13.82
N HIS A 290 16.68 -8.87 14.18
CA HIS A 290 16.68 -10.08 15.00
C HIS A 290 16.38 -11.28 14.10
N ASN A 291 17.30 -12.24 14.04
CA ASN A 291 17.07 -13.51 13.36
C ASN A 291 16.94 -14.61 14.41
N HIS A 292 15.72 -15.05 14.70
CA HIS A 292 15.45 -16.03 15.75
C HIS A 292 15.87 -17.46 15.36
N ALA A 293 15.87 -18.36 16.34
CA ALA A 293 16.03 -19.79 16.09
C ALA A 293 15.06 -20.27 14.98
N ASP A 294 15.55 -21.18 14.14
CA ASP A 294 14.82 -21.73 12.99
C ASP A 294 14.43 -20.71 11.90
N ALA A 295 14.94 -19.48 11.97
CA ALA A 295 14.81 -18.47 10.93
C ALA A 295 16.07 -18.46 10.04
N LEU A 296 15.91 -18.11 8.76
CA LEU A 296 16.99 -18.13 7.77
C LEU A 296 17.30 -16.72 7.24
N LEU A 297 18.56 -16.31 7.34
CA LEU A 297 19.15 -15.25 6.52
C LEU A 297 19.94 -15.88 5.38
N LYS A 298 19.57 -15.56 4.15
CA LYS A 298 20.15 -16.16 2.94
C LYS A 298 20.70 -15.10 2.01
N SER A 299 21.90 -15.32 1.46
CA SER A 299 22.42 -14.53 0.34
C SER A 299 22.79 -15.43 -0.83
N GLN A 300 22.35 -15.05 -2.03
CA GLN A 300 22.78 -15.71 -3.27
C GLN A 300 24.22 -15.32 -3.64
N SER A 301 24.89 -16.15 -4.44
CA SER A 301 26.25 -15.87 -4.89
C SER A 301 26.35 -14.53 -5.62
N GLY A 302 27.21 -13.64 -5.11
CA GLY A 302 27.33 -12.26 -5.57
C GLY A 302 26.40 -11.24 -4.90
N ALA A 303 25.64 -11.66 -3.88
CA ALA A 303 24.96 -10.77 -2.95
C ALA A 303 25.78 -10.57 -1.67
N PHE A 304 25.50 -9.49 -0.94
CA PHE A 304 26.26 -9.11 0.24
C PHE A 304 25.36 -8.88 1.46
N LEU A 305 25.88 -9.19 2.64
CA LEU A 305 25.34 -8.71 3.91
C LEU A 305 26.28 -7.60 4.43
N ARG A 306 25.74 -6.40 4.62
CA ARG A 306 26.49 -5.25 5.16
C ARG A 306 25.81 -4.74 6.41
N ILE A 307 26.55 -4.75 7.51
CA ILE A 307 26.04 -4.39 8.84
C ILE A 307 26.76 -3.14 9.33
N LYS A 308 25.99 -2.09 9.61
CA LYS A 308 26.41 -0.87 10.32
C LYS A 308 25.63 -0.69 11.63
N GLY A 309 24.41 -1.24 11.71
CA GLY A 309 23.58 -1.29 12.91
C GLY A 309 23.74 -2.58 13.71
N VAL A 310 22.63 -3.05 14.29
CA VAL A 310 22.61 -4.22 15.18
C VAL A 310 22.01 -5.43 14.47
N VAL A 311 22.71 -6.57 14.56
CA VAL A 311 22.18 -7.88 14.14
C VAL A 311 22.33 -8.87 15.28
N ASN A 312 21.20 -9.37 15.78
CA ASN A 312 21.14 -10.44 16.77
C ASN A 312 20.74 -11.75 16.07
N ASN A 313 21.70 -12.64 15.85
CA ASN A 313 21.46 -13.90 15.16
C ASN A 313 21.46 -15.10 16.11
N TYR A 314 20.31 -15.78 16.16
CA TYR A 314 20.06 -17.06 16.81
C TYR A 314 19.62 -18.15 15.81
N GLY A 315 19.39 -17.78 14.55
CA GLY A 315 19.02 -18.68 13.45
C GLY A 315 20.18 -19.04 12.52
N LEU A 316 19.84 -19.54 11.33
CA LEU A 316 20.79 -19.93 10.30
C LEU A 316 21.16 -18.74 9.40
N ILE A 317 22.44 -18.67 9.04
CA ILE A 317 22.95 -17.80 7.97
C ILE A 317 23.51 -18.70 6.87
N ASP A 318 22.93 -18.62 5.68
CA ASP A 318 23.40 -19.30 4.46
C ASP A 318 23.93 -18.26 3.47
N ALA A 319 25.26 -18.19 3.32
CA ALA A 319 25.92 -17.26 2.42
C ALA A 319 26.65 -18.02 1.31
N GLN A 320 26.20 -17.80 0.06
CA GLN A 320 26.75 -18.40 -1.16
C GLN A 320 27.56 -17.41 -2.00
#